data_AF-A0A971NGA3-F1
#
_entry.id   AF-A0A971NGA3-F1
#
_cell.length_a   1.000
_cell.length_b   1.000
_cell.length_c   1.000
_cell.angle_alpha   90.00
_cell.angle_beta   90.00
_cell.angle_gamma   90.00
#
_symmetry.space_group_name_H-M   'P 1'
#
loop_
_entity.id
_entity.type
_entity.pdbx_description
1 polymer ?
#
loop_
_entity_poly.entity_id
_entity_poly.type
_entity_poly.pdbx_seq_one_letter_code
_entity_poly.pdbx_strand_id
1 'polypeptide(L)' 'MKTRMTELFGIEHPIMLAGMNWITEPDLVAAVSNAGGNQIYCHQRMQRP' A
#
# COMPACT_ATOMS: atom_id res chain seq x y z
N MET A 1 -1.54 -7.87 16.16
CA MET A 1 -2.07 -9.21 15.78
C MET A 1 -1.08 -9.82 14.81
N LYS A 2 -0.42 -10.94 15.14
CA LYS A 2 0.59 -11.55 14.27
C LYS A 2 -0.04 -12.61 13.37
N THR A 3 0.12 -12.44 12.07
CA THR A 3 -0.33 -13.38 11.03
C THR A 3 0.86 -13.72 10.12
N ARG A 4 0.76 -14.81 9.36
CA ARG A 4 1.75 -15.10 8.31
C ARG A 4 1.95 -13.94 7.33
N MET A 5 0.91 -13.13 7.10
CA MET A 5 0.98 -11.98 6.20
C MET A 5 1.83 -10.85 6.78
N THR A 6 1.71 -10.58 8.07
CA THR A 6 2.57 -9.60 8.77
C THR A 6 4.03 -10.03 8.81
N GLU A 7 4.31 -11.33 8.91
CA GLU A 7 5.68 -11.87 8.94
C GLU A 7 6.33 -11.88 7.55
N LEU A 8 5.57 -12.24 6.51
CA LEU A 8 6.09 -12.30 5.14
C LEU A 8 6.44 -10.91 4.57
N PHE A 9 5.68 -9.88 4.96
CA PHE A 9 5.87 -8.54 4.43
C PHE A 9 6.41 -7.53 5.45
N GLY A 10 6.70 -7.95 6.69
CA GLY A 10 7.25 -7.07 7.73
C GLY A 10 6.33 -5.93 8.18
N ILE A 11 5.01 -6.11 8.04
CA ILE A 11 4.00 -5.10 8.40
C ILE A 11 3.42 -5.37 9.79
N GLU A 12 3.05 -4.32 10.52
CA GLU A 12 2.48 -4.44 11.86
C GLU A 12 1.00 -4.86 11.81
N HIS A 13 0.29 -4.37 10.81
CA HIS A 13 -1.13 -4.59 10.62
C HIS A 13 -1.38 -5.45 9.37
N PRO A 14 -2.18 -6.53 9.45
CA PRO A 14 -2.55 -7.36 8.29
C PRO A 14 -3.58 -6.65 7.41
N ILE A 15 -3.38 -5.37 7.12
CA ILE A 15 -4.28 -4.52 6.33
C ILE A 15 -3.59 -4.24 5.00
N MET A 16 -4.29 -4.56 3.91
CA MET A 16 -3.84 -4.25 2.55
C MET A 16 -4.83 -3.31 1.86
N LEU A 17 -4.34 -2.15 1.41
CA LEU A 17 -5.13 -1.25 0.57
C LEU A 17 -5.07 -1.74 -0.88
N ALA A 18 -6.23 -2.01 -1.48
CA ALA A 18 -6.32 -2.37 -2.89
C ALA A 18 -5.91 -1.18 -3.77
N GLY A 19 -5.03 -1.41 -4.75
CA GLY A 19 -4.60 -0.39 -5.69
C GLY A 19 -5.77 0.08 -6.55
N MET A 20 -6.28 1.27 -6.28
CA MET A 20 -7.31 1.91 -7.08
C MET A 20 -6.66 2.74 -8.18
N ASN A 21 -6.99 2.45 -9.43
CA ASN A 21 -6.67 3.33 -10.55
C ASN A 21 -7.19 4.74 -10.20
N TRP A 22 -6.38 5.77 -10.43
CA TRP A 22 -6.64 7.20 -10.15
C TRP A 22 -6.48 7.71 -8.70
N ILE A 23 -6.89 6.97 -7.68
CA ILE A 23 -6.88 7.46 -6.29
C ILE A 23 -5.53 7.20 -5.59
N THR A 24 -4.81 6.17 -6.03
CA THR A 24 -3.57 5.77 -5.36
C THR A 24 -2.43 6.75 -5.66
N GLU A 25 -2.24 7.73 -4.79
CA GLU A 25 -1.13 8.70 -4.83
C GLU A 25 0.11 8.16 -4.13
N PRO A 26 1.32 8.53 -4.59
CA PRO A 26 2.55 8.15 -3.89
C PRO A 26 2.56 8.63 -2.42
N ASP A 27 1.93 9.76 -2.11
CA ASP A 27 1.81 10.26 -0.72
C ASP A 27 0.90 9.39 0.13
N LEU A 28 -0.24 8.95 -0.41
CA LEU A 28 -1.11 7.96 0.22
C LEU A 28 -0.33 6.65 0.44
N VAL A 29 0.53 6.30 -0.53
CA VAL A 29 1.33 5.10 -0.45
C VAL A 29 2.35 5.14 0.66
N ALA A 30 3.06 6.26 0.77
CA ALA A 30 4.00 6.49 1.86
C ALA A 30 3.28 6.49 3.21
N ALA A 31 2.10 7.12 3.32
CA ALA A 31 1.34 7.20 4.56
C ALA A 31 0.91 5.81 5.09
N VAL A 32 0.37 4.95 4.22
CA VAL A 32 -0.06 3.59 4.61
C VAL A 32 1.13 2.69 4.93
N SER A 33 2.23 2.82 4.20
CA SER A 33 3.47 2.05 4.48
C SER A 33 4.08 2.46 5.81
N ASN A 34 4.11 3.76 6.11
CA ASN A 34 4.57 4.29 7.40
C ASN A 34 3.63 3.90 8.57
N ALA A 35 2.34 3.70 8.31
CA ALA A 35 1.40 3.18 9.30
C ALA A 35 1.54 1.66 9.54
N GLY A 36 2.49 0.99 8.86
CA GLY A 36 2.73 -0.44 9.02
C GLY A 36 1.68 -1.29 8.32
N GLY A 37 1.08 -0.79 7.24
CA GLY A 37 0.22 -1.54 6.32
C GLY A 37 0.89 -1.76 4.96
N ASN A 38 0.32 -2.64 4.15
CA ASN A 38 0.78 -2.87 2.78
C ASN A 38 -0.18 -2.27 1.76
N GLN A 39 0.34 -1.86 0.59
CA GLN A 39 -0.54 -1.57 -0.54
C GLN A 39 0.13 -1.81 -1.87
N ILE A 40 -0.69 -1.69 -2.91
CA ILE A 40 -0.25 -1.78 -4.30
C ILE A 40 -0.38 -0.38 -4.92
N TYR A 41 0.75 0.24 -5.27
CA TYR A 41 0.76 1.50 -6.01
C TYR A 41 0.42 1.26 -7.48
N CYS A 42 -0.67 1.86 -7.96
CA CYS A 42 -0.98 1.86 -9.38
C CYS A 42 -0.37 3.08 -10.08
N HIS A 43 0.72 2.85 -10.81
CA HIS A 43 1.47 3.87 -11.54
C HIS A 43 0.75 4.45 -12.77
N GLN A 44 -0.50 4.06 -13.05
CA GLN A 44 -1.26 4.49 -14.23
C GLN A 44 -1.36 6.01 -14.40
N ARG A 45 -1.23 6.80 -13.31
CA ARG A 45 -1.29 8.26 -13.36
C ARG A 45 -0.03 8.94 -13.88
N MET A 46 1.14 8.30 -13.88
CA MET A 46 2.37 8.87 -14.47
C MET A 46 2.45 8.67 -15.99
N GLN A 47 1.53 7.91 -16.59
CA GLN A 47 1.49 7.67 -18.05
C GLN A 47 0.53 8.59 -18.82
N ARG A 48 -0.06 9.62 -18.20
CA ARG A 48 -0.78 10.65 -18.96
C ARG A 48 0.18 11.79 -19.29
N PRO A 49 0.43 12.08 -20.59
CA PRO A 49 1.20 13.24 -21.02
C PRO A 49 0.51 14.56 -20.67
#